data_AF-A0AAN9B290-F1
#
_entry.id   AF-A0AAN9B290-F1
#
_cell.length_a   1.000
_cell.length_b   1.000
_cell.length_c   1.000
_cell.angle_alpha   90.00
_cell.angle_beta   90.00
_cell.angle_gamma   90.00
#
_symmetry.space_group_name_H-M   'P 1'
#
loop_
_entity.id
_entity.type
_entity.pdbx_description
1 polymer ?
#
loop_
_entity_poly.entity_id
_entity_poly.type
_entity_poly.pdbx_seq_one_letter_code
_entity_poly.pdbx_strand_id
1 'polypeptide(L)'
;MRCLKTVLQWVPSHCGIEGNEQADKMAKLGAEDEQEENPVSATEMKTIIKSLLKTPPTHDSYHQLSRPEQVVIFRLRTGHNRMQQHLHKKLRAVPSSMCPCGDAEQDAAHILQDCRNLQPLRREIWTRPVPLHEKLHGPVEALHKTTSFITRAGLQV
;
A
#
# COMPACT_ATOMS: atom_id res chain seq x y z
N MET A 1 -16.18 49.94 -11.37
CA MET A 1 -15.85 48.61 -10.82
C MET A 1 -14.56 48.72 -10.02
N ARG A 2 -14.58 48.39 -8.72
CA ARG A 2 -13.35 48.30 -7.91
C ARG A 2 -12.84 46.86 -8.02
N CYS A 3 -11.62 46.67 -8.52
CA CYS A 3 -10.95 45.37 -8.51
C CYS A 3 -10.23 45.24 -7.17
N LEU A 4 -10.68 44.32 -6.31
CA LEU A 4 -10.02 44.03 -5.05
C LEU A 4 -8.89 43.02 -5.29
N LYS A 5 -7.68 43.35 -4.81
CA LYS A 5 -6.56 42.41 -4.82
C LYS A 5 -6.83 41.33 -3.77
N THR A 6 -6.98 40.09 -4.22
CA THR A 6 -7.26 38.92 -3.35
C THR A 6 -6.01 38.07 -3.20
N VAL A 7 -5.79 37.53 -2.00
CA VAL A 7 -4.72 36.57 -1.69
C VAL A 7 -5.35 35.33 -1.07
N LEU A 8 -4.92 34.16 -1.52
CA LEU A 8 -5.34 32.86 -0.96
C LEU A 8 -4.24 32.33 -0.05
N GLN A 9 -4.60 31.94 1.16
CA GLN A 9 -3.69 31.36 2.15
C GLN A 9 -4.36 30.12 2.75
N TRP A 10 -3.61 29.02 2.80
CA TRP A 10 -4.05 27.82 3.51
C TRP A 10 -3.74 27.93 5.01
N VAL A 11 -4.66 27.45 5.84
CA VAL A 11 -4.49 27.35 7.30
C VAL A 11 -4.89 25.94 7.78
N PRO A 12 -4.20 25.38 8.79
CA PRO A 12 -4.57 24.09 9.37
C PRO A 12 -5.90 24.16 10.12
N SER A 13 -6.70 23.09 10.05
CA SER A 13 -7.94 22.98 10.83
C SER A 13 -7.66 22.73 12.31
N HIS A 14 -8.60 23.10 13.19
CA HIS A 14 -8.61 22.79 14.63
C HIS A 14 -7.36 23.22 15.41
N CYS A 15 -6.82 24.39 15.07
CA CYS A 15 -5.62 24.94 15.71
C CYS A 15 -5.90 26.20 16.55
N GLY A 16 -7.15 26.52 16.88
CA GLY A 16 -7.49 27.69 17.71
C GLY A 16 -7.60 29.02 16.94
N ILE A 17 -7.56 29.01 15.60
CA ILE A 17 -7.73 30.23 14.80
C ILE A 17 -9.20 30.61 14.81
N GLU A 18 -9.57 31.57 15.65
CA GLU A 18 -10.95 31.98 15.92
C GLU A 18 -11.79 32.17 14.65
N GLY A 19 -11.30 32.93 13.67
CA GLY A 19 -12.05 33.16 12.42
C GLY A 19 -12.28 31.89 11.58
N ASN A 20 -11.33 30.96 11.57
CA ASN A 20 -11.46 29.69 10.86
C ASN A 20 -12.41 28.74 11.62
N GLU A 21 -12.38 28.75 12.95
CA GLU A 21 -13.29 27.95 13.78
C GLU A 21 -14.73 28.46 13.69
N GLN A 22 -14.93 29.78 13.67
CA GLN A 22 -16.23 30.37 13.41
C GLN A 22 -16.75 30.00 12.01
N ALA A 23 -15.89 30.08 10.99
CA ALA A 23 -16.26 29.67 9.63
C ALA A 23 -16.66 28.19 9.54
N ASP A 24 -15.89 27.29 10.17
CA ASP A 24 -16.20 25.84 10.22
C ASP A 24 -17.51 25.57 10.97
N LYS A 25 -17.76 26.27 12.08
CA LYS A 25 -19.03 26.18 12.83
C LYS A 25 -20.21 26.62 11.95
N MET A 26 -20.09 27.76 11.27
CA MET A 26 -21.15 28.27 10.40
C MET A 26 -21.41 27.35 9.20
N ALA A 27 -20.36 26.80 8.59
CA ALA A 27 -20.49 25.84 7.51
C ALA A 27 -21.22 24.55 7.95
N LYS A 28 -20.96 24.07 9.17
CA LYS A 28 -21.67 22.91 9.74
C LYS A 28 -23.14 23.18 9.97
N LEU A 29 -23.48 24.32 10.58
CA LEU A 29 -24.88 24.71 10.78
C LEU A 29 -25.61 24.84 9.44
N GLY A 30 -25.00 25.48 8.45
CA GLY A 30 -25.58 25.60 7.11
C GLY A 30 -25.72 24.28 6.36
N ALA A 31 -25.01 23.23 6.76
CA ALA A 31 -25.19 21.88 6.21
C ALA A 31 -26.40 21.15 6.80
N GLU A 32 -26.94 21.62 7.94
CA GLU A 32 -28.16 21.09 8.58
C GLU A 32 -29.43 21.78 8.05
N ASP A 33 -29.30 22.97 7.46
CA ASP A 33 -30.40 23.71 6.83
C ASP A 33 -30.89 23.03 5.53
N GLU A 34 -32.12 23.34 5.12
CA GLU A 34 -32.70 22.87 3.85
C GLU A 34 -31.81 23.24 2.67
N GLN A 35 -31.29 22.22 1.98
CA GLN A 35 -30.50 22.38 0.76
C GLN A 35 -31.41 22.24 -0.47
N GLU A 36 -31.22 23.09 -1.47
CA GLU A 36 -31.87 22.88 -2.77
C GLU A 36 -31.37 21.56 -3.39
N GLU A 37 -32.30 20.77 -3.95
CA GLU A 37 -31.93 19.56 -4.69
C GLU A 37 -31.19 19.95 -5.97
N ASN A 38 -29.86 19.87 -5.93
CA ASN A 38 -29.03 20.07 -7.10
C ASN A 38 -28.93 18.75 -7.88
N PRO A 39 -29.26 18.71 -9.19
CA PRO A 39 -29.13 17.49 -9.98
C PRO A 39 -27.69 16.98 -9.97
N VAL A 40 -27.52 15.79 -9.40
CA VAL A 40 -26.24 15.10 -9.30
C VAL A 40 -25.81 14.63 -10.69
N SER A 41 -24.57 14.88 -11.08
CA SER A 41 -24.03 14.36 -12.32
C SER A 41 -23.92 12.83 -12.30
N ALA A 42 -23.91 12.19 -13.48
CA ALA A 42 -23.70 10.75 -13.57
C ALA A 42 -22.37 10.28 -12.93
N THR A 43 -21.35 11.14 -12.89
CA THR A 43 -20.05 10.86 -12.27
C THR A 43 -20.14 10.84 -10.75
N GLU A 44 -20.86 11.80 -10.17
CA GLU A 44 -21.11 11.87 -8.73
C GLU A 44 -22.02 10.72 -8.29
N MET A 45 -23.08 10.40 -9.02
CA MET A 45 -23.93 9.23 -8.77
C MET A 45 -23.12 7.93 -8.75
N LYS A 46 -22.23 7.71 -9.73
CA LYS A 46 -21.34 6.54 -9.74
C LYS A 46 -20.44 6.49 -8.51
N THR A 47 -20.00 7.64 -8.01
CA THR A 47 -19.13 7.75 -6.84
C THR A 47 -19.90 7.42 -5.56
N ILE A 48 -21.12 7.94 -5.44
CA ILE A 48 -22.06 7.64 -4.34
C ILE A 48 -22.41 6.15 -4.34
N ILE A 49 -22.80 5.57 -5.49
CA ILE A 49 -23.11 4.14 -5.57
C ILE A 49 -21.90 3.28 -5.18
N LYS A 50 -20.69 3.63 -5.65
CA LYS A 50 -19.46 2.92 -5.24
C LYS A 50 -19.17 3.03 -3.75
N SER A 51 -19.49 4.16 -3.11
CA SER A 51 -19.26 4.32 -1.67
C SER A 51 -20.27 3.54 -0.84
N LEU A 52 -21.53 3.47 -1.29
CA LEU A 52 -22.59 2.70 -0.63
C LEU A 52 -22.39 1.19 -0.80
N LEU A 53 -21.84 0.76 -1.95
CA LEU A 53 -21.56 -0.64 -2.26
C LEU A 53 -20.12 -1.04 -1.91
N LYS A 54 -19.41 -0.24 -1.10
CA LYS A 54 -18.05 -0.59 -0.68
C LYS A 54 -18.10 -1.89 0.11
N THR A 55 -17.55 -2.96 -0.46
CA THR A 55 -17.37 -4.21 0.27
C THR A 55 -16.50 -3.93 1.49
N PRO A 56 -16.85 -4.48 2.67
CA PRO A 56 -15.99 -4.35 3.84
C PRO A 56 -14.59 -4.84 3.46
N PRO A 57 -13.53 -4.12 3.89
CA PRO A 57 -12.18 -4.52 3.58
C PRO A 57 -11.98 -5.96 4.04
N THR A 58 -11.56 -6.83 3.13
CA THR A 58 -11.17 -8.20 3.45
C THR A 58 -10.17 -8.13 4.61
N HIS A 59 -10.41 -8.89 5.67
CA HIS A 59 -9.53 -8.89 6.84
C HIS A 59 -8.16 -9.46 6.46
N ASP A 60 -7.24 -8.57 6.10
CA ASP A 60 -5.87 -8.89 5.72
C ASP A 60 -4.97 -8.83 6.96
N SER A 61 -4.36 -9.96 7.31
CA SER A 61 -3.42 -10.07 8.42
C SER A 61 -2.21 -9.13 8.29
N TYR A 62 -1.96 -8.56 7.11
CA TYR A 62 -1.00 -7.47 6.89
C TYR A 62 -1.12 -6.34 7.92
N HIS A 63 -2.35 -5.96 8.29
CA HIS A 63 -2.59 -4.85 9.21
C HIS A 63 -2.20 -5.16 10.67
N GLN A 64 -1.94 -6.43 10.99
CA GLN A 64 -1.51 -6.88 12.32
C GLN A 64 0.01 -6.86 12.49
N LEU A 65 0.76 -6.65 11.40
CA LEU A 65 2.23 -6.61 11.41
C LEU A 65 2.77 -5.27 11.92
N SER A 66 4.02 -5.26 12.37
CA SER A 66 4.74 -4.01 12.64
C SER A 66 4.97 -3.19 11.37
N ARG A 67 5.19 -1.87 11.49
CA ARG A 67 5.45 -0.99 10.34
C ARG A 67 6.60 -1.48 9.43
N PRO A 68 7.76 -1.94 9.95
CA PRO A 68 8.83 -2.46 9.11
C PRO A 68 8.41 -3.72 8.33
N GLU A 69 7.67 -4.62 8.98
CA GLU A 69 7.18 -5.85 8.37
C GLU A 69 6.12 -5.61 7.30
N GLN A 70 5.22 -4.65 7.55
CA GLN A 70 4.27 -4.15 6.55
C GLN A 70 5.02 -3.66 5.30
N VAL A 71 6.09 -2.87 5.45
CA VAL A 71 6.88 -2.42 4.30
C VAL A 71 7.44 -3.60 3.50
N VAL A 72 7.97 -4.62 4.17
CA VAL A 72 8.50 -5.83 3.53
C VAL A 72 7.41 -6.55 2.73
N ILE A 73 6.28 -6.87 3.37
CA ILE A 73 5.17 -7.58 2.71
C ILE A 73 4.58 -6.76 1.57
N PHE A 74 4.41 -5.44 1.74
CA PHE A 74 3.88 -4.57 0.70
C PHE A 74 4.79 -4.53 -0.54
N ARG A 75 6.10 -4.40 -0.34
CA ARG A 75 7.08 -4.37 -1.45
C ARG A 75 7.19 -5.73 -2.15
N LEU A 76 7.00 -6.83 -1.44
CA LEU A 76 6.89 -8.16 -2.04
C LEU A 76 5.62 -8.30 -2.88
N ARG A 77 4.45 -7.96 -2.32
CA ARG A 77 3.14 -8.07 -2.99
C ARG A 77 3.04 -7.22 -4.24
N THR A 78 3.61 -6.02 -4.21
CA THR A 78 3.53 -5.07 -5.33
C THR A 78 4.67 -5.21 -6.33
N GLY A 79 5.73 -5.97 -5.99
CA GLY A 79 6.94 -6.08 -6.80
C GLY A 79 7.76 -4.78 -6.90
N HIS A 80 7.42 -3.73 -6.14
CA HIS A 80 8.17 -2.47 -6.07
C HIS A 80 9.30 -2.61 -5.05
N ASN A 81 10.33 -3.34 -5.45
CA ASN A 81 11.43 -3.71 -4.58
C ASN A 81 12.78 -3.65 -5.30
N ARG A 82 13.89 -3.87 -4.57
CA ARG A 82 15.24 -3.83 -5.14
C ARG A 82 15.73 -5.16 -5.69
N MET A 83 14.83 -6.07 -6.08
CA MET A 83 15.23 -7.28 -6.80
C MET A 83 15.57 -6.97 -8.27
N GLN A 84 16.47 -7.76 -8.87
CA GLN A 84 16.99 -7.50 -10.21
C GLN A 84 15.89 -7.39 -11.27
N GLN A 85 14.78 -8.14 -11.16
CA GLN A 85 13.68 -8.02 -12.12
C GLN A 85 13.11 -6.60 -12.16
N HIS A 86 12.83 -5.98 -10.99
CA HIS A 86 12.32 -4.62 -10.93
C HIS A 86 13.38 -3.60 -11.34
N LEU A 87 14.62 -3.76 -10.82
CA LEU A 87 15.73 -2.86 -11.13
C LEU A 87 16.07 -2.83 -12.62
N HIS A 88 16.02 -3.96 -13.32
CA HIS A 88 16.27 -4.04 -14.76
C HIS A 88 15.08 -3.51 -15.57
N LYS A 89 13.87 -4.05 -15.33
CA LYS A 89 12.71 -3.78 -16.20
C LYS A 89 12.07 -2.42 -15.98
N LYS A 90 12.08 -1.89 -14.75
CA LYS A 90 11.43 -0.62 -14.40
C LYS A 90 12.42 0.52 -14.23
N LEU A 91 13.54 0.26 -13.55
CA LEU A 91 14.51 1.33 -13.25
C LEU A 91 15.69 1.39 -14.22
N ARG A 92 15.91 0.35 -15.03
CA ARG A 92 17.09 0.21 -15.93
C ARG A 92 18.43 0.45 -15.21
N ALA A 93 18.50 0.08 -13.93
CA ALA A 93 19.63 0.37 -13.05
C ALA A 93 20.67 -0.76 -12.99
N VAL A 94 20.30 -1.95 -13.45
CA VAL A 94 21.18 -3.14 -13.52
C VAL A 94 21.08 -3.76 -14.91
N PRO A 95 22.11 -4.50 -15.39
CA PRO A 95 22.17 -4.97 -16.77
C PRO A 95 21.31 -6.21 -17.07
N SER A 96 20.80 -6.90 -16.04
CA SER A 96 20.03 -8.14 -16.20
C SER A 96 18.96 -8.28 -15.13
N SER A 97 17.84 -8.94 -15.46
CA SER A 97 16.79 -9.35 -14.52
C SER A 97 17.10 -10.68 -13.83
N MET A 98 18.16 -11.40 -14.25
CA MET A 98 18.44 -12.77 -13.82
C MET A 98 18.86 -12.86 -12.35
N CYS A 99 18.35 -13.85 -11.64
CA CYS A 99 18.83 -14.15 -10.31
C CYS A 99 20.29 -14.68 -10.38
N PRO A 100 21.17 -14.36 -9.41
CA PRO A 100 22.53 -14.89 -9.37
C PRO A 100 22.60 -16.43 -9.25
N CYS A 101 21.48 -17.09 -8.96
CA CYS A 101 21.38 -18.54 -9.00
C CYS A 101 21.39 -19.12 -10.43
N GLY A 102 21.07 -18.30 -11.45
CA GLY A 102 21.02 -18.68 -12.85
C GLY A 102 19.70 -19.30 -13.34
N ASP A 103 18.78 -19.66 -12.46
CA ASP A 103 17.61 -20.48 -12.83
C ASP A 103 16.44 -19.67 -13.42
N ALA A 104 16.25 -18.42 -12.99
CA ALA A 104 15.13 -17.57 -13.43
C ALA A 104 15.41 -16.08 -13.15
N GLU A 105 14.49 -15.21 -13.55
CA GLU A 105 14.50 -13.80 -13.14
C GLU A 105 14.36 -13.66 -11.61
N GLN A 106 15.00 -12.66 -11.03
CA GLN A 106 14.93 -12.41 -9.60
C GLN A 106 13.68 -11.60 -9.24
N ASP A 107 12.60 -12.31 -8.92
CA ASP A 107 11.37 -11.74 -8.37
C ASP A 107 10.98 -12.39 -7.03
N ALA A 108 9.90 -11.89 -6.41
CA ALA A 108 9.43 -12.41 -5.13
C ALA A 108 9.00 -13.88 -5.22
N ALA A 109 8.42 -14.31 -6.34
CA ALA A 109 7.98 -15.69 -6.53
C ALA A 109 9.19 -16.64 -6.53
N HIS A 110 10.18 -16.37 -7.37
CA HIS A 110 11.41 -17.14 -7.47
C HIS A 110 12.17 -17.16 -6.13
N ILE A 111 12.35 -16.01 -5.49
CA ILE A 111 13.04 -15.92 -4.19
C ILE A 111 12.33 -16.75 -3.11
N LEU A 112 11.01 -16.66 -3.04
CA LEU A 112 10.20 -17.33 -2.01
C LEU A 112 9.92 -18.81 -2.30
N GLN A 113 10.01 -19.29 -3.55
CA GLN A 113 9.69 -20.68 -3.91
C GLN A 113 10.89 -21.48 -4.43
N ASP A 114 11.64 -20.93 -5.39
CA ASP A 114 12.41 -21.77 -6.32
C ASP A 114 13.93 -21.55 -6.23
N CYS A 115 14.40 -20.36 -5.83
CA CYS A 115 15.82 -20.00 -5.82
C CYS A 115 16.69 -21.01 -5.08
N ARG A 116 17.52 -21.78 -5.81
CA ARG A 116 18.36 -22.84 -5.23
C ARG A 116 19.31 -22.33 -4.15
N ASN A 117 19.83 -21.10 -4.30
CA ASN A 117 20.74 -20.49 -3.32
C ASN A 117 20.06 -20.24 -1.97
N LEU A 118 18.75 -20.03 -1.95
CA LEU A 118 17.97 -19.80 -0.74
C LEU A 118 17.24 -21.04 -0.24
N GLN A 119 17.42 -22.19 -0.91
CA GLN A 119 16.77 -23.44 -0.52
C GLN A 119 17.06 -23.87 0.93
N PRO A 120 18.31 -23.78 1.46
CA PRO A 120 18.58 -24.16 2.85
C PRO A 120 17.77 -23.30 3.84
N LEU A 121 17.76 -21.98 3.63
CA LEU A 121 17.00 -21.04 4.46
C LEU A 121 15.49 -21.26 4.36
N ARG A 122 14.98 -21.58 3.15
CA ARG A 122 13.55 -21.91 2.97
C ARG A 122 13.16 -23.15 3.76
N ARG A 123 13.98 -24.20 3.76
CA ARG A 123 13.72 -25.44 4.50
C ARG A 123 13.77 -25.24 6.01
N GLU A 124 14.58 -24.30 6.48
CA GLU A 124 14.64 -23.95 7.89
C GLU A 124 13.37 -23.20 8.37
N ILE A 125 12.90 -22.23 7.59
CA ILE A 125 11.74 -21.40 7.96
C ILE A 125 10.41 -22.09 7.67
N TRP A 126 10.32 -22.81 6.54
CA TRP A 126 9.15 -23.56 6.12
C TRP A 126 9.47 -25.05 6.08
N THR A 127 9.11 -25.75 7.15
CA THR A 127 9.30 -27.21 7.31
C THR A 127 8.46 -28.04 6.33
N ARG A 128 7.36 -27.48 5.83
CA ARG A 128 6.54 -28.05 4.75
C ARG A 128 6.50 -27.09 3.56
N PRO A 129 6.23 -27.60 2.33
CA PRO A 129 5.91 -26.73 1.20
C PRO A 129 4.71 -25.83 1.55
N VAL A 130 4.89 -24.52 1.32
CA VAL A 130 3.86 -23.49 1.54
C VAL A 130 3.67 -22.72 0.23
N PRO A 131 2.45 -22.59 -0.28
CA PRO A 131 2.18 -21.90 -1.54
C PRO A 131 2.52 -20.40 -1.44
N LEU A 132 2.82 -19.78 -2.59
CA LEU A 132 3.24 -18.37 -2.62
C LEU A 132 2.17 -17.45 -2.05
N HIS A 133 0.91 -17.76 -2.33
CA HIS A 133 -0.24 -17.03 -1.79
C HIS A 133 -0.24 -17.01 -0.25
N GLU A 134 -0.01 -18.14 0.42
CA GLU A 134 0.03 -18.19 1.89
C GLU A 134 1.24 -17.41 2.45
N LYS A 135 2.38 -17.43 1.75
CA LYS A 135 3.57 -16.63 2.15
C LYS A 135 3.32 -15.11 2.07
N LEU A 136 2.49 -14.66 1.13
CA LEU A 136 2.25 -13.23 0.88
C LEU A 136 0.95 -12.71 1.47
N HIS A 137 -0.09 -13.53 1.56
CA HIS A 137 -1.47 -13.16 1.93
C HIS A 137 -2.08 -14.09 3.00
N GLY A 138 -1.28 -14.99 3.57
CA GLY A 138 -1.73 -15.88 4.64
C GLY A 138 -1.91 -15.17 5.99
N PRO A 139 -2.11 -15.96 7.06
CA PRO A 139 -2.28 -15.43 8.40
C PRO A 139 -1.00 -14.76 8.90
N VAL A 140 -1.11 -14.02 10.02
CA VAL A 140 -0.03 -13.17 10.54
C VAL A 140 1.27 -13.96 10.79
N GLU A 141 1.18 -15.21 11.23
CA GLU A 141 2.33 -16.09 11.45
C GLU A 141 3.06 -16.44 10.15
N ALA A 142 2.32 -16.61 9.05
CA ALA A 142 2.91 -16.85 7.74
C ALA A 142 3.64 -15.60 7.23
N LEU A 143 3.06 -14.41 7.47
CA LEU A 143 3.68 -13.15 7.09
C LEU A 143 4.96 -12.87 7.90
N HIS A 144 4.96 -13.11 9.22
CA HIS A 144 6.18 -13.03 10.05
C HIS A 144 7.30 -13.96 9.56
N LYS A 145 6.96 -15.17 9.12
CA LYS A 145 7.95 -16.08 8.51
C LYS A 145 8.52 -15.51 7.22
N THR A 146 7.68 -14.92 6.38
CA THR A 146 8.12 -14.27 5.14
C THR A 146 9.01 -13.06 5.40
N THR A 147 8.68 -12.21 6.38
CA THR A 147 9.53 -11.07 6.74
C THR A 147 10.87 -11.53 7.31
N SER A 148 10.86 -12.50 8.22
CA SER A 148 12.07 -13.13 8.75
C SER A 148 12.94 -13.73 7.66
N PHE A 149 12.35 -14.43 6.69
CA PHE A 149 13.08 -14.99 5.55
C PHE A 149 13.80 -13.91 4.74
N ILE A 150 13.12 -12.82 4.39
CA ILE A 150 13.73 -11.72 3.61
C ILE A 150 14.87 -11.05 4.38
N THR A 151 14.68 -10.77 5.67
CA THR A 151 15.72 -10.18 6.52
C THR A 151 16.94 -11.10 6.61
N ARG A 152 16.72 -12.40 6.83
CA ARG A 152 17.81 -13.40 6.95
C ARG A 152 18.50 -13.71 5.62
N ALA A 153 17.78 -13.61 4.50
CA ALA A 153 18.34 -13.73 3.16
C ALA A 153 19.21 -12.52 2.77
N GLY A 154 19.21 -11.44 3.57
CA GLY A 154 19.93 -10.21 3.26
C GLY A 154 19.36 -9.47 2.05
N LEU A 155 18.11 -9.73 1.68
CA LEU A 155 17.49 -9.14 0.51
C LEU A 155 16.87 -7.79 0.87
N GLN A 156 17.20 -6.77 0.08
CA GLN A 156 16.54 -5.48 0.17
C GLN A 156 15.27 -5.54 -0.66
N VAL A 157 14.13 -5.64 0.03
CA VAL A 157 12.83 -5.40 -0.61
C VAL A 157 12.53 -3.93 -0.58
#